data_AF-A0A414PYA5-F1
#
_entry.id   AF-A0A414PYA5-F1
#
_cell.length_a   1.000
_cell.length_b   1.000
_cell.length_c   1.000
_cell.angle_alpha   90.00
_cell.angle_beta   90.00
_cell.angle_gamma   90.00
#
_symmetry.space_group_name_H-M   'P 1'
#
loop_
_entity.id
_entity.type
_entity.pdbx_description
1 polymer ?
#
loop_
_entity_poly.entity_id
_entity_poly.type
_entity_poly.pdbx_seq_one_letter_code
_entity_poly.pdbx_strand_id
1 'polypeptide(L)'
;MKIQQIFNELVDLNDTNYRFHLAKPSGEYIPSEALAYSKESWLGWQVYKGNNKNRFPYPVKYIFSFAQLSGNEFIFGGIFEILDREGEEYEVKYIDKYDELIGRVILTYTGANTRGTVFRPSHILENSEINEIYKVPYKGEKFCGIENINHTYYQLKLIYDNKLEDWKSVLSNIKGIYLLTDTKTGKHYVGSAKGVDSIYGRWSNYIYGLDGGNLGLKELIKEKGENYFKENFKFSILETVSMSFDDKSIEAKESIWKEKLLSRKFGYNKN
;
A
#
# COMPACT_ATOMS: atom_id res chain seq x y z
N MET A 1 -24.42 2.22 9.76
CA MET A 1 -25.03 3.55 9.46
C MET A 1 -25.27 3.68 7.96
N LYS A 2 -26.31 4.40 7.52
CA LYS A 2 -26.56 4.59 6.08
C LYS A 2 -25.64 5.67 5.51
N ILE A 3 -25.16 5.49 4.28
CA ILE A 3 -24.30 6.45 3.55
C ILE A 3 -24.92 7.85 3.55
N GLN A 4 -26.23 7.94 3.30
CA GLN A 4 -26.97 9.21 3.25
C GLN A 4 -26.97 9.99 4.56
N GLN A 5 -26.77 9.32 5.70
CA GLN A 5 -26.67 10.00 7.01
C GLN A 5 -25.33 10.71 7.17
N ILE A 6 -24.27 10.19 6.53
CA ILE A 6 -22.92 10.76 6.56
C ILE A 6 -22.75 11.82 5.48
N PHE A 7 -23.23 11.54 4.28
CA PHE A 7 -23.10 12.41 3.12
C PHE A 7 -24.42 13.14 2.81
N ASN A 8 -24.99 13.78 3.83
CA ASN A 8 -26.35 14.33 3.79
C ASN A 8 -26.50 15.61 2.94
N GLU A 9 -25.41 16.31 2.62
CA GLU A 9 -25.42 17.51 1.79
C GLU A 9 -25.45 17.19 0.28
N LEU A 10 -25.42 15.91 -0.13
CA LEU A 10 -25.51 15.49 -1.53
C LEU A 10 -26.98 15.28 -1.91
N VAL A 11 -27.67 16.38 -2.17
CA VAL A 11 -29.11 16.38 -2.54
C VAL A 11 -29.39 15.68 -3.88
N ASP A 12 -28.38 15.50 -4.73
CA ASP A 12 -28.50 14.92 -6.06
C ASP A 12 -27.76 13.57 -6.23
N LEU A 13 -27.43 12.88 -5.14
CA LEU A 13 -26.80 11.55 -5.20
C LEU A 13 -27.73 10.53 -5.88
N ASN A 14 -27.58 10.35 -7.20
CA ASN A 14 -28.45 9.51 -8.02
C ASN A 14 -27.69 8.79 -9.16
N ASP A 15 -28.36 7.79 -9.75
CA ASP A 15 -27.83 6.92 -10.81
C ASP A 15 -27.52 7.63 -12.14
N THR A 16 -27.93 8.87 -12.30
CA THR A 16 -27.65 9.67 -13.49
C THR A 16 -26.34 10.45 -13.31
N ASN A 17 -26.20 11.15 -12.18
CA ASN A 17 -25.09 12.07 -11.93
C ASN A 17 -23.84 11.38 -11.37
N TYR A 18 -23.98 10.27 -10.64
CA TYR A 18 -22.88 9.67 -9.88
C TYR A 18 -22.59 8.22 -10.28
N ARG A 19 -21.34 7.82 -10.12
CA ARG A 19 -20.93 6.42 -10.02
C ARG A 19 -20.09 6.23 -8.77
N PHE A 20 -20.30 5.13 -8.06
CA PHE A 20 -19.41 4.72 -7.00
C PHE A 20 -18.26 3.93 -7.59
N HIS A 21 -17.03 4.32 -7.28
CA HIS A 21 -15.83 3.57 -7.62
C HIS A 21 -15.29 2.90 -6.34
N LEU A 22 -15.48 1.59 -6.23
CA LEU A 22 -14.85 0.74 -5.23
C LEU A 22 -13.53 0.22 -5.82
N ALA A 23 -12.47 0.99 -5.66
CA ALA A 23 -11.13 0.67 -6.17
C ALA A 23 -10.57 -0.55 -5.45
N LYS A 24 -9.98 -1.48 -6.21
CA LYS A 24 -9.43 -2.76 -5.71
C LYS A 24 -7.98 -2.92 -6.16
N PRO A 25 -7.14 -3.68 -5.44
CA PRO A 25 -5.76 -3.94 -5.82
C PRO A 25 -5.63 -4.44 -7.26
N SER A 26 -4.57 -3.98 -7.93
CA SER A 26 -4.17 -4.43 -9.25
C SER A 26 -2.72 -4.87 -9.18
N GLY A 27 -2.47 -6.18 -9.04
CA GLY A 27 -1.14 -6.69 -8.75
C GLY A 27 -0.61 -6.16 -7.42
N GLU A 28 0.52 -5.47 -7.44
CA GLU A 28 1.15 -4.88 -6.25
C GLU A 28 0.67 -3.45 -5.94
N TYR A 29 -0.17 -2.86 -6.80
CA TYR A 29 -0.74 -1.54 -6.57
C TYR A 29 -1.98 -1.65 -5.68
N ILE A 30 -1.90 -1.07 -4.48
CA ILE A 30 -2.97 -1.13 -3.49
C ILE A 30 -3.64 0.25 -3.38
N PRO A 31 -4.98 0.34 -3.52
CA PRO A 31 -5.67 1.63 -3.59
C PRO A 31 -5.63 2.40 -2.27
N SER A 32 -5.69 1.72 -1.12
CA SER A 32 -5.64 2.37 0.19
C SER A 32 -4.26 2.96 0.48
N GLU A 33 -3.19 2.37 -0.04
CA GLU A 33 -1.84 2.91 0.04
C GLU A 33 -1.69 4.15 -0.83
N ALA A 34 -2.21 4.12 -2.07
CA ALA A 34 -2.23 5.31 -2.93
C ALA A 34 -2.97 6.48 -2.26
N LEU A 35 -4.11 6.20 -1.61
CA LEU A 35 -4.85 7.17 -0.80
C LEU A 35 -4.02 7.74 0.37
N ALA A 36 -3.29 6.88 1.08
CA ALA A 36 -2.45 7.29 2.20
C ALA A 36 -1.16 7.99 1.77
N TYR A 37 -0.72 7.81 0.51
CA TYR A 37 0.54 8.35 0.01
C TYR A 37 0.40 9.82 -0.44
N SER A 38 -0.58 10.14 -1.30
CA SER A 38 -0.82 11.52 -1.75
C SER A 38 -2.17 11.68 -2.46
N LYS A 39 -2.69 12.91 -2.52
CA LYS A 39 -3.90 13.21 -3.31
C LYS A 39 -3.68 12.89 -4.79
N GLU A 40 -2.48 13.15 -5.32
CA GLU A 40 -2.10 12.91 -6.72
C GLU A 40 -2.07 11.41 -7.05
N SER A 41 -1.44 10.60 -6.20
CA SER A 41 -1.41 9.14 -6.39
C SER A 41 -2.82 8.57 -6.40
N TRP A 42 -3.68 9.03 -5.51
CA TRP A 42 -5.08 8.59 -5.45
C TRP A 42 -5.94 9.09 -6.61
N LEU A 43 -5.71 10.30 -7.11
CA LEU A 43 -6.39 10.84 -8.29
C LEU A 43 -6.13 9.95 -9.52
N GLY A 44 -4.91 9.42 -9.66
CA GLY A 44 -4.56 8.47 -10.73
C GLY A 44 -5.41 7.19 -10.76
N TRP A 45 -6.10 6.84 -9.68
CA TRP A 45 -7.04 5.70 -9.68
C TRP A 45 -8.38 6.02 -10.35
N GLN A 46 -8.67 7.30 -10.58
CA GLN A 46 -9.96 7.76 -11.09
C GLN A 46 -9.93 8.06 -12.60
N VAL A 47 -8.74 8.11 -13.20
CA VAL A 47 -8.55 8.51 -14.60
C VAL A 47 -8.70 7.34 -15.59
N TYR A 48 -8.58 6.09 -15.13
CA TYR A 48 -8.58 4.91 -16.01
C TYR A 48 -9.96 4.61 -16.64
N LYS A 49 -9.99 4.51 -17.97
CA LYS A 49 -11.22 4.27 -18.78
C LYS A 49 -11.68 2.82 -18.90
N GLY A 50 -10.85 1.84 -18.53
CA GLY A 50 -11.16 0.44 -18.79
C GLY A 50 -10.97 0.04 -20.26
N ASN A 51 -11.03 -1.27 -20.52
CA ASN A 51 -10.97 -1.83 -21.88
C ASN A 51 -12.22 -1.48 -22.72
N ASN A 52 -13.36 -1.31 -22.06
CA ASN A 52 -14.55 -0.72 -22.66
C ASN A 52 -14.51 0.77 -22.35
N LYS A 53 -14.17 1.61 -23.34
CA LYS A 53 -13.85 3.06 -23.27
C LYS A 53 -14.83 4.01 -22.54
N ASN A 54 -15.73 3.53 -21.68
CA ASN A 54 -16.79 4.30 -21.02
C ASN A 54 -17.09 3.78 -19.60
N ARG A 55 -16.07 3.62 -18.75
CA ARG A 55 -16.23 3.25 -17.33
C ARG A 55 -17.16 4.21 -16.56
N PHE A 56 -17.07 5.50 -16.88
CA PHE A 56 -17.97 6.56 -16.39
C PHE A 56 -18.65 7.27 -17.58
N PRO A 57 -19.77 6.72 -18.10
CA PRO A 57 -20.41 7.25 -19.31
C PRO A 57 -21.18 8.53 -19.02
N TYR A 58 -21.34 9.40 -20.03
CA TYR A 58 -22.29 10.52 -19.97
C TYR A 58 -23.70 10.00 -19.65
N PRO A 59 -24.49 10.65 -18.77
CA PRO A 59 -24.27 11.97 -18.16
C PRO A 59 -23.63 11.95 -16.76
N VAL A 60 -22.93 10.87 -16.36
CA VAL A 60 -22.27 10.80 -15.04
C VAL A 60 -21.28 11.95 -14.91
N LYS A 61 -21.48 12.83 -13.93
CA LYS A 61 -20.64 13.98 -13.63
C LYS A 61 -19.60 13.69 -12.56
N TYR A 62 -19.94 12.83 -11.60
CA TYR A 62 -19.14 12.63 -10.40
C TYR A 62 -18.79 11.16 -10.14
N ILE A 63 -17.56 10.95 -9.66
CA ILE A 63 -17.06 9.66 -9.17
C ILE A 63 -17.00 9.75 -7.65
N PHE A 64 -17.80 8.93 -6.97
CA PHE A 64 -17.79 8.78 -5.52
C PHE A 64 -16.87 7.62 -5.17
N SER A 65 -15.66 7.91 -4.69
CA SER A 65 -14.59 6.92 -4.69
C SER A 65 -14.26 6.38 -3.30
N PHE A 66 -14.03 5.08 -3.23
CA PHE A 66 -13.55 4.37 -2.04
C PHE A 66 -12.40 3.43 -2.42
N ALA A 67 -11.37 3.37 -1.57
CA ALA A 67 -10.22 2.49 -1.71
C ALA A 67 -10.41 1.22 -0.87
N GLN A 68 -10.18 0.03 -1.43
CA GLN A 68 -10.25 -1.20 -0.63
C GLN A 68 -9.19 -1.21 0.48
N LEU A 69 -9.62 -1.48 1.71
CA LEU A 69 -8.73 -1.74 2.84
C LEU A 69 -8.43 -3.23 2.93
N SER A 70 -9.49 -4.04 3.09
CA SER A 70 -9.39 -5.48 3.25
C SER A 70 -10.72 -6.14 2.91
N GLY A 71 -10.69 -7.30 2.25
CA GLY A 71 -11.90 -8.08 1.98
C GLY A 71 -12.99 -7.25 1.29
N ASN A 72 -14.08 -6.99 1.99
CA ASN A 72 -15.21 -6.20 1.50
C ASN A 72 -15.32 -4.80 2.13
N GLU A 73 -14.29 -4.35 2.84
CA GLU A 73 -14.21 -3.02 3.45
C GLU A 73 -13.45 -2.05 2.54
N PHE A 74 -14.03 -0.86 2.38
CA PHE A 74 -13.50 0.20 1.55
C PHE A 74 -13.53 1.52 2.31
N ILE A 75 -12.49 2.33 2.18
CA ILE A 75 -12.36 3.61 2.84
C ILE A 75 -12.60 4.77 1.89
N PHE A 76 -13.37 5.76 2.34
CA PHE A 76 -13.74 6.90 1.50
C PHE A 76 -12.50 7.67 1.04
N GLY A 77 -12.40 7.88 -0.26
CA GLY A 77 -11.29 8.57 -0.92
C GLY A 77 -11.68 9.90 -1.55
N GLY A 78 -12.91 10.39 -1.32
CA GLY A 78 -13.39 11.64 -1.90
C GLY A 78 -14.32 11.47 -3.08
N ILE A 79 -14.72 12.62 -3.61
CA ILE A 79 -15.57 12.75 -4.79
C ILE A 79 -14.79 13.51 -5.85
N PHE A 80 -14.94 13.10 -7.10
CA PHE A 80 -14.24 13.67 -8.24
C PHE A 80 -15.23 14.11 -9.31
N GLU A 81 -15.06 15.31 -9.85
CA GLU A 81 -15.77 15.78 -11.03
C GLU A 81 -15.04 15.33 -12.30
N ILE A 82 -15.77 14.80 -13.27
CA ILE A 82 -15.24 14.43 -14.58
C ILE A 82 -15.33 15.64 -15.51
N LEU A 83 -14.19 16.23 -15.82
CA LEU A 83 -14.05 17.40 -16.68
C LEU A 83 -14.07 17.02 -18.16
N ASP A 84 -13.28 16.01 -18.55
CA ASP A 84 -13.16 15.56 -19.93
C ASP A 84 -13.16 14.02 -20.07
N ARG A 85 -13.66 13.56 -21.23
CA ARG A 85 -13.76 12.14 -21.62
C ARG A 85 -13.16 11.87 -22.99
N GLU A 86 -12.59 12.84 -23.71
CA GLU A 86 -12.11 12.62 -25.07
C GLU A 86 -10.72 11.96 -25.13
N GLY A 87 -9.86 12.20 -24.13
CA GLY A 87 -8.49 11.67 -24.10
C GLY A 87 -8.34 10.14 -23.95
N GLU A 88 -7.11 9.66 -23.75
CA GLU A 88 -6.88 8.24 -23.40
C GLU A 88 -7.37 7.93 -21.96
N GLU A 89 -7.27 8.92 -21.09
CA GLU A 89 -7.73 8.90 -19.71
C GLU A 89 -8.86 9.92 -19.49
N TYR A 90 -9.56 9.84 -18.35
CA TYR A 90 -10.47 10.88 -17.92
C TYR A 90 -9.67 12.03 -17.33
N GLU A 91 -10.05 13.27 -17.65
CA GLU A 91 -9.62 14.42 -16.85
C GLU A 91 -10.61 14.56 -15.69
N VAL A 92 -10.08 14.51 -14.46
CA VAL A 92 -10.90 14.61 -13.25
C VAL A 92 -10.31 15.63 -12.28
N LYS A 93 -11.19 16.22 -11.48
CA LYS A 93 -10.81 17.15 -10.41
C LYS A 93 -11.42 16.72 -9.09
N TYR A 94 -10.64 16.82 -8.02
CA TYR A 94 -11.13 16.66 -6.66
C TYR A 94 -12.19 17.73 -6.33
N ILE A 95 -13.29 17.34 -5.70
CA ILE A 95 -14.19 18.32 -5.09
C ILE A 95 -13.92 18.41 -3.59
N ASP A 96 -13.77 19.61 -3.04
CA ASP A 96 -13.39 19.86 -1.64
C ASP A 96 -14.55 19.62 -0.65
N LYS A 97 -15.47 18.70 -0.99
CA LYS A 97 -16.65 18.39 -0.20
C LYS A 97 -16.42 17.09 0.56
N TYR A 98 -16.62 17.15 1.88
CA TYR A 98 -16.31 16.06 2.82
C TYR A 98 -14.81 15.73 2.90
N ASP A 99 -13.94 16.73 2.68
CA ASP A 99 -12.49 16.55 2.75
C ASP A 99 -12.06 16.00 4.12
N GLU A 100 -12.76 16.39 5.18
CA GLU A 100 -12.53 15.92 6.55
C GLU A 100 -12.88 14.44 6.77
N LEU A 101 -13.60 13.80 5.85
CA LEU A 101 -13.99 12.38 5.90
C LEU A 101 -13.07 11.47 5.08
N ILE A 102 -12.21 12.04 4.24
CA ILE A 102 -11.25 11.28 3.41
C ILE A 102 -10.34 10.45 4.32
N GLY A 103 -10.19 9.18 3.97
CA GLY A 103 -9.38 8.24 4.72
C GLY A 103 -9.99 7.88 6.08
N ARG A 104 -11.28 8.14 6.33
CA ARG A 104 -11.89 7.87 7.65
C ARG A 104 -13.15 7.03 7.59
N VAL A 105 -14.02 7.25 6.61
CA VAL A 105 -15.32 6.57 6.53
C VAL A 105 -15.14 5.18 5.91
N ILE A 106 -15.44 4.13 6.68
CA ILE A 106 -15.37 2.73 6.25
C ILE A 106 -16.73 2.25 5.78
N LEU A 107 -16.79 1.86 4.52
CA LEU A 107 -17.90 1.23 3.84
C LEU A 107 -17.69 -0.29 3.78
N THR A 108 -18.62 -1.05 4.34
CA THR A 108 -18.69 -2.50 4.17
C THR A 108 -19.64 -2.83 3.03
N TYR A 109 -19.13 -3.43 1.96
CA TYR A 109 -19.92 -3.84 0.80
C TYR A 109 -20.39 -5.30 0.94
N THR A 110 -21.69 -5.54 0.77
CA THR A 110 -22.31 -6.87 0.94
C THR A 110 -22.90 -7.44 -0.35
N GLY A 111 -22.74 -6.74 -1.47
CA GLY A 111 -23.28 -7.17 -2.75
C GLY A 111 -22.59 -8.40 -3.34
N ALA A 112 -23.36 -9.28 -3.97
CA ALA A 112 -22.87 -10.52 -4.57
C ALA A 112 -21.86 -10.30 -5.72
N ASN A 113 -21.92 -9.15 -6.41
CA ASN A 113 -20.94 -8.79 -7.42
C ASN A 113 -19.63 -8.30 -6.78
N THR A 114 -18.73 -9.24 -6.51
CA THR A 114 -17.42 -8.99 -5.90
C THR A 114 -16.32 -8.69 -6.92
N ARG A 115 -16.57 -8.81 -8.23
CA ARG A 115 -15.58 -8.51 -9.28
C ARG A 115 -15.66 -7.08 -9.79
N GLY A 116 -16.87 -6.52 -9.84
CA GLY A 116 -17.08 -5.13 -10.27
C GLY A 116 -16.35 -4.13 -9.37
N THR A 117 -15.94 -3.01 -9.96
CA THR A 117 -15.32 -1.88 -9.25
C THR A 117 -16.14 -0.60 -9.40
N VAL A 118 -17.05 -0.52 -10.37
CA VAL A 118 -17.88 0.67 -10.59
C VAL A 118 -19.34 0.29 -10.53
N PHE A 119 -20.09 1.02 -9.73
CA PHE A 119 -21.48 0.70 -9.40
C PHE A 119 -22.35 1.95 -9.47
N ARG A 120 -23.64 1.72 -9.68
CA ARG A 120 -24.66 2.76 -9.52
C ARG A 120 -24.88 3.06 -8.03
N PRO A 121 -25.14 4.32 -7.66
CA PRO A 121 -25.54 4.69 -6.31
C PRO A 121 -26.65 3.82 -5.73
N SER A 122 -27.75 3.56 -6.45
CA SER A 122 -28.86 2.71 -5.99
C SER A 122 -28.37 1.34 -5.49
N HIS A 123 -27.53 0.67 -6.29
CA HIS A 123 -26.93 -0.62 -5.96
C HIS A 123 -26.09 -0.54 -4.68
N ILE A 124 -25.24 0.49 -4.55
CA ILE A 124 -24.40 0.65 -3.37
C ILE A 124 -25.24 0.94 -2.13
N LEU A 125 -26.21 1.84 -2.22
CA LEU A 125 -27.08 2.21 -1.08
C LEU A 125 -27.88 1.02 -0.52
N GLU A 126 -28.22 0.05 -1.38
CA GLU A 126 -28.89 -1.20 -1.00
C GLU A 126 -27.91 -2.25 -0.44
N ASN A 127 -26.71 -2.36 -1.02
CA ASN A 127 -25.76 -3.45 -0.78
C ASN A 127 -24.52 -3.02 0.01
N SER A 128 -24.64 -2.00 0.86
CA SER A 128 -23.54 -1.58 1.72
C SER A 128 -24.00 -0.76 2.93
N GLU A 129 -23.10 -0.62 3.89
CA GLU A 129 -23.29 0.23 5.05
C GLU A 129 -21.98 0.85 5.53
N ILE A 130 -22.09 1.97 6.23
CA ILE A 130 -20.96 2.55 6.97
C ILE A 130 -20.81 1.81 8.29
N ASN A 131 -19.68 1.13 8.45
CA ASN A 131 -19.34 0.33 9.63
C ASN A 131 -18.60 1.17 10.68
N GLU A 132 -17.64 1.98 10.25
CA GLU A 132 -16.75 2.72 11.15
C GLU A 132 -16.40 4.09 10.56
N ILE A 133 -16.10 5.06 11.42
CA ILE A 133 -15.45 6.32 11.03
C ILE A 133 -14.22 6.51 11.91
N TYR A 134 -13.03 6.45 11.30
CA TYR A 134 -11.79 6.64 12.04
C TYR A 134 -11.69 8.05 12.63
N LYS A 135 -11.05 8.15 13.80
CA LYS A 135 -10.75 9.44 14.44
C LYS A 135 -9.75 10.27 13.63
N VAL A 136 -8.81 9.61 12.96
CA VAL A 136 -7.78 10.21 12.11
C VAL A 136 -7.78 9.53 10.75
N PRO A 137 -7.38 10.21 9.66
CA PRO A 137 -7.23 9.58 8.36
C PRO A 137 -6.30 8.36 8.40
N TYR A 138 -6.61 7.36 7.59
CA TYR A 138 -5.78 6.20 7.33
C TYR A 138 -4.42 6.62 6.79
N LYS A 139 -3.37 6.04 7.37
CA LYS A 139 -1.97 6.38 7.08
C LYS A 139 -1.18 5.20 6.53
N GLY A 140 -1.83 4.08 6.25
CA GLY A 140 -1.17 2.84 5.85
C GLY A 140 -1.60 1.66 6.70
N GLU A 141 -1.12 0.48 6.30
CA GLU A 141 -1.56 -0.79 6.85
C GLU A 141 -1.19 -0.90 8.33
N LYS A 142 -2.08 -1.48 9.14
CA LYS A 142 -1.75 -1.89 10.51
C LYS A 142 -0.68 -2.97 10.49
N PHE A 143 0.05 -3.12 11.58
CA PHE A 143 1.05 -4.18 11.68
C PHE A 143 0.45 -5.57 11.41
N CYS A 144 0.89 -6.22 10.33
CA CYS A 144 0.32 -7.46 9.81
C CYS A 144 0.74 -8.72 10.59
N GLY A 145 1.62 -8.59 11.59
CA GLY A 145 2.30 -9.71 12.22
C GLY A 145 3.59 -10.08 11.46
N ILE A 146 4.60 -10.52 12.20
CA ILE A 146 5.97 -10.79 11.71
C ILE A 146 5.97 -11.77 10.54
N GLU A 147 5.23 -12.88 10.68
CA GLU A 147 5.18 -13.96 9.68
C GLU A 147 4.55 -13.51 8.35
N ASN A 148 3.74 -12.44 8.37
CA ASN A 148 3.05 -11.93 7.19
C ASN A 148 3.83 -10.79 6.50
N ILE A 149 4.99 -10.39 7.04
CA ILE A 149 5.75 -9.30 6.43
C ILE A 149 6.37 -9.77 5.11
N ASN A 150 5.77 -9.33 4.00
CA ASN A 150 6.28 -9.52 2.64
C ASN A 150 5.98 -8.28 1.78
N HIS A 151 6.63 -7.17 2.11
CA HIS A 151 6.23 -5.83 1.64
C HIS A 151 7.18 -5.29 0.59
N THR A 152 6.66 -4.57 -0.42
CA THR A 152 7.51 -3.83 -1.35
C THR A 152 8.18 -2.65 -0.68
N TYR A 153 9.18 -2.07 -1.35
CA TYR A 153 9.81 -0.83 -0.91
C TYR A 153 8.79 0.29 -0.66
N TYR A 154 7.81 0.49 -1.55
CA TYR A 154 6.84 1.57 -1.42
C TYR A 154 5.88 1.38 -0.24
N GLN A 155 5.47 0.14 0.02
CA GLN A 155 4.62 -0.19 1.17
C GLN A 155 5.36 0.11 2.49
N LEU A 156 6.61 -0.34 2.61
CA LEU A 156 7.42 0.01 3.77
C LEU A 156 7.70 1.52 3.83
N LYS A 157 8.01 2.17 2.72
CA LYS A 157 8.25 3.62 2.71
C LYS A 157 7.06 4.40 3.25
N LEU A 158 5.83 4.01 2.92
CA LEU A 158 4.62 4.58 3.50
C LEU A 158 4.58 4.41 5.03
N ILE A 159 4.87 3.21 5.53
CA ILE A 159 4.94 2.90 6.98
C ILE A 159 5.95 3.81 7.70
N TYR A 160 7.13 4.01 7.10
CA TYR A 160 8.20 4.85 7.66
C TYR A 160 7.86 6.35 7.59
N ASP A 161 7.43 6.84 6.43
CA ASP A 161 7.14 8.26 6.21
C ASP A 161 5.96 8.72 7.10
N ASN A 162 4.96 7.86 7.27
CA ASN A 162 3.82 8.13 8.15
C ASN A 162 4.06 7.77 9.62
N LYS A 163 5.21 7.20 9.96
CA LYS A 163 5.63 6.84 11.32
C LYS A 163 4.57 5.98 12.03
N LEU A 164 4.17 4.87 11.41
CA LEU A 164 3.18 3.99 12.02
C LEU A 164 3.77 3.34 13.28
N GLU A 165 3.24 3.73 14.44
CA GLU A 165 3.80 3.39 15.75
C GLU A 165 3.66 1.90 16.10
N ASP A 166 2.66 1.20 15.60
CA ASP A 166 2.49 -0.25 15.77
C ASP A 166 3.61 -1.03 15.08
N TRP A 167 3.94 -0.67 13.84
CA TRP A 167 5.09 -1.19 13.11
C TRP A 167 6.41 -0.86 13.81
N LYS A 168 6.61 0.41 14.17
CA LYS A 168 7.84 0.88 14.81
C LYS A 168 8.06 0.19 16.15
N SER A 169 7.04 0.11 16.99
CA SER A 169 7.11 -0.51 18.31
C SER A 169 7.54 -1.98 18.22
N VAL A 170 6.98 -2.75 17.27
CA VAL A 170 7.36 -4.16 17.13
C VAL A 170 8.74 -4.31 16.52
N LEU A 171 9.00 -3.69 15.37
CA LEU A 171 10.25 -3.88 14.63
C LEU A 171 11.49 -3.29 15.34
N SER A 172 11.30 -2.32 16.24
CA SER A 172 12.41 -1.77 17.04
C SER A 172 12.86 -2.71 18.16
N ASN A 173 12.00 -3.65 18.57
CA ASN A 173 12.22 -4.54 19.71
C ASN A 173 12.52 -6.00 19.30
N ILE A 174 12.80 -6.24 18.02
CA ILE A 174 13.06 -7.58 17.49
C ILE A 174 14.35 -7.56 16.69
N LYS A 175 15.34 -8.34 17.17
CA LYS A 175 16.52 -8.70 16.40
C LYS A 175 16.16 -9.84 15.44
N GLY A 176 16.92 -9.98 14.37
CA GLY A 176 16.66 -11.10 13.47
C GLY A 176 17.43 -11.07 12.17
N ILE A 177 17.11 -12.06 11.35
CA ILE A 177 17.59 -12.21 9.99
C ILE A 177 16.44 -11.84 9.06
N TYR A 178 16.70 -10.94 8.12
CA TYR A 178 15.76 -10.51 7.12
C TYR A 178 16.26 -10.84 5.71
N LEU A 179 15.32 -10.84 4.78
CA LEU A 179 15.54 -11.12 3.37
C LEU A 179 15.01 -9.97 2.52
N LEU A 180 15.86 -9.46 1.64
CA LEU A 180 15.46 -8.63 0.52
C LEU A 180 15.46 -9.47 -0.75
N THR A 181 14.35 -9.48 -1.47
CA THR A 181 14.19 -10.27 -2.69
C THR A 181 13.93 -9.35 -3.87
N ASP A 182 14.77 -9.46 -4.90
CA ASP A 182 14.52 -8.87 -6.21
C ASP A 182 13.48 -9.73 -6.94
N THR A 183 12.25 -9.24 -7.04
CA THR A 183 11.12 -9.93 -7.67
C THR A 183 11.28 -10.10 -9.18
N LYS A 184 12.16 -9.32 -9.81
CA LYS A 184 12.44 -9.42 -11.24
C LYS A 184 13.40 -10.55 -11.57
N THR A 185 14.38 -10.80 -10.71
CA THR A 185 15.45 -11.79 -10.96
C THR A 185 15.40 -13.02 -10.06
N GLY A 186 14.64 -12.97 -8.95
CA GLY A 186 14.64 -13.98 -7.90
C GLY A 186 15.89 -13.94 -7.01
N LYS A 187 16.77 -12.95 -7.18
CA LYS A 187 18.01 -12.83 -6.40
C LYS A 187 17.72 -12.32 -4.99
N HIS A 188 18.51 -12.83 -4.03
CA HIS A 188 18.34 -12.56 -2.61
C HIS A 188 19.49 -11.77 -2.02
N TYR A 189 19.18 -10.88 -1.09
CA TYR A 189 20.11 -10.33 -0.11
C TYR A 189 19.63 -10.74 1.29
N VAL A 190 20.49 -11.43 2.04
CA VAL A 190 20.27 -11.78 3.45
C VAL A 190 21.04 -10.81 4.33
N GLY A 191 20.38 -10.24 5.32
CA GLY A 191 21.02 -9.39 6.31
C GLY A 191 20.53 -9.67 7.73
N SER A 192 21.26 -9.16 8.72
CA SER A 192 20.87 -9.23 10.13
C SER A 192 20.70 -7.85 10.74
N ALA A 193 19.88 -7.76 11.79
CA ALA A 193 19.70 -6.57 12.60
C ALA A 193 19.91 -6.92 14.09
N LYS A 194 20.88 -6.23 14.72
CA LYS A 194 21.41 -6.58 16.04
C LYS A 194 21.87 -5.36 16.87
N GLY A 195 21.28 -4.19 16.62
CA GLY A 195 21.68 -2.93 17.26
C GLY A 195 20.51 -2.04 17.65
N VAL A 196 20.78 -0.75 17.82
CA VAL A 196 19.76 0.28 18.13
C VAL A 196 18.65 0.24 17.07
N ASP A 197 17.41 0.29 17.53
CA ASP A 197 16.17 0.18 16.74
C ASP A 197 16.03 -1.11 15.92
N SER A 198 16.86 -2.12 16.16
CA SER A 198 16.77 -3.49 15.61
C SER A 198 16.39 -3.54 14.11
N ILE A 199 15.40 -4.35 13.71
CA ILE A 199 14.95 -4.45 12.31
C ILE A 199 14.47 -3.10 11.79
N TYR A 200 13.76 -2.31 12.61
CA TYR A 200 13.24 -1.00 12.19
C TYR A 200 14.36 -0.04 11.77
N GLY A 201 15.43 0.07 12.56
CA GLY A 201 16.58 0.91 12.24
C GLY A 201 17.40 0.37 11.07
N ARG A 202 17.47 -0.97 10.92
CA ARG A 202 18.17 -1.55 9.76
C ARG A 202 17.40 -1.32 8.46
N TRP A 203 16.08 -1.45 8.49
CA TRP A 203 15.22 -1.21 7.33
C TRP A 203 15.11 0.26 6.96
N SER A 204 15.16 1.20 7.92
CA SER A 204 15.21 2.64 7.59
C SER A 204 16.41 3.01 6.72
N ASN A 205 17.55 2.33 6.89
CA ASN A 205 18.73 2.55 6.06
C ASN A 205 18.51 2.15 4.59
N TYR A 206 17.66 1.16 4.31
CA TYR A 206 17.26 0.83 2.95
C TYR A 206 16.16 1.77 2.45
N ILE A 207 15.20 2.15 3.31
CA ILE A 207 14.14 3.08 2.89
C ILE A 207 14.71 4.44 2.49
N TYR A 208 15.66 4.98 3.25
CA TYR A 208 16.23 6.31 2.99
C TYR A 208 17.58 6.30 2.26
N GLY A 209 18.30 5.18 2.26
CA GLY A 209 19.62 5.06 1.64
C GLY A 209 19.74 3.97 0.56
N LEU A 210 18.72 3.14 0.37
CA LEU A 210 18.59 2.08 -0.63
C LEU A 210 19.56 0.90 -0.50
N ASP A 211 20.87 1.11 -0.39
CA ASP A 211 21.86 0.03 -0.31
C ASP A 211 22.17 -0.45 1.12
N GLY A 212 21.82 0.34 2.14
CA GLY A 212 22.07 0.02 3.55
C GLY A 212 23.54 -0.24 3.91
N GLY A 213 24.47 0.32 3.13
CA GLY A 213 25.92 0.14 3.23
C GLY A 213 26.47 -1.07 2.46
N ASN A 214 25.65 -1.83 1.73
CA ASN A 214 26.02 -3.16 1.23
C ASN A 214 26.60 -3.12 -0.19
N LEU A 215 27.80 -3.67 -0.36
CA LEU A 215 28.54 -3.63 -1.62
C LEU A 215 27.74 -4.16 -2.82
N GLY A 216 27.08 -5.32 -2.69
CA GLY A 216 26.30 -5.90 -3.79
C GLY A 216 25.09 -5.05 -4.19
N LEU A 217 24.43 -4.40 -3.24
CA LEU A 217 23.31 -3.51 -3.53
C LEU A 217 23.77 -2.15 -4.08
N LYS A 218 24.92 -1.62 -3.60
CA LYS A 218 25.56 -0.43 -4.17
C LYS A 218 25.87 -0.61 -5.65
N GLU A 219 26.46 -1.74 -6.00
CA GLU A 219 26.76 -2.06 -7.39
C GLU A 219 25.49 -2.18 -8.24
N LEU A 220 24.46 -2.86 -7.72
CA LEU A 220 23.17 -2.97 -8.40
C LEU A 220 22.55 -1.60 -8.69
N ILE A 221 22.55 -0.70 -7.69
CA ILE A 221 22.00 0.66 -7.84
C ILE A 221 22.84 1.47 -8.83
N LYS A 222 24.16 1.32 -8.80
CA LYS A 222 25.04 1.98 -9.79
C LYS A 222 24.77 1.49 -11.21
N GLU A 223 24.49 0.21 -11.39
CA GLU A 223 24.24 -0.40 -12.70
C GLU A 223 22.83 -0.09 -13.24
N LYS A 224 21.79 -0.23 -12.41
CA LYS A 224 20.38 -0.19 -12.84
C LYS A 224 19.61 1.05 -12.39
N GLY A 225 20.22 1.90 -11.56
CA GLY A 225 19.58 3.07 -10.97
C GLY A 225 18.74 2.75 -9.74
N GLU A 226 18.38 3.80 -9.00
CA GLU A 226 17.60 3.69 -7.76
C GLU A 226 16.20 3.13 -7.98
N ASN A 227 15.54 3.53 -9.08
CA ASN A 227 14.16 3.13 -9.37
C ASN A 227 14.05 1.61 -9.52
N TYR A 228 15.09 0.96 -10.07
CA TYR A 228 15.13 -0.49 -10.14
C TYR A 228 14.98 -1.13 -8.74
N PHE A 229 15.68 -0.62 -7.73
CA PHE A 229 15.54 -1.14 -6.36
C PHE A 229 14.14 -0.89 -5.81
N LYS A 230 13.63 0.34 -5.94
CA LYS A 230 12.33 0.77 -5.41
C LYS A 230 11.16 -0.03 -6.01
N GLU A 231 11.25 -0.39 -7.29
CA GLU A 231 10.18 -1.10 -8.02
C GLU A 231 10.25 -2.61 -7.85
N ASN A 232 11.43 -3.19 -7.62
CA ASN A 232 11.61 -4.65 -7.74
C ASN A 232 11.98 -5.34 -6.42
N PHE A 233 12.08 -4.63 -5.28
CA PHE A 233 12.46 -5.27 -4.02
C PHE A 233 11.30 -5.46 -3.04
N LYS A 234 11.25 -6.67 -2.47
CA LYS A 234 10.43 -7.01 -1.30
C LYS A 234 11.27 -7.30 -0.08
N PHE A 235 10.70 -6.98 1.07
CA PHE A 235 11.28 -7.12 2.40
C PHE A 235 10.48 -8.15 3.19
N SER A 236 11.19 -9.07 3.83
CA SER A 236 10.61 -10.12 4.68
C SER A 236 11.55 -10.48 5.82
N ILE A 237 11.02 -11.14 6.85
CA ILE A 237 11.81 -11.65 7.99
C ILE A 237 11.93 -13.17 7.85
N LEU A 238 13.15 -13.69 7.94
CA LEU A 238 13.43 -15.13 7.88
C LEU A 238 13.39 -15.76 9.28
N GLU A 239 13.94 -15.04 10.26
CA GLU A 239 14.08 -15.56 11.61
C GLU A 239 14.13 -14.41 12.61
N THR A 240 13.29 -14.49 13.64
CA THR A 240 13.36 -13.57 14.78
C THR A 240 14.19 -14.15 15.90
N VAL A 241 14.84 -13.26 16.62
CA VAL A 241 15.73 -13.60 17.72
C VAL A 241 15.41 -12.68 18.90
N SER A 242 15.35 -13.25 20.11
CA SER A 242 15.17 -12.47 21.34
C SER A 242 16.24 -11.38 21.48
N MET A 243 15.86 -10.24 22.06
CA MET A 243 16.79 -9.16 22.39
C MET A 243 17.94 -9.61 23.31
N SER A 244 17.71 -10.61 24.14
CA SER A 244 18.70 -11.20 25.06
C SER A 244 19.72 -12.13 24.39
N PHE A 245 19.55 -12.42 23.10
CA PHE A 245 20.43 -13.29 22.37
C PHE A 245 21.73 -12.58 22.00
N ASP A 246 22.83 -13.30 22.06
CA ASP A 246 24.16 -12.79 21.77
C ASP A 246 24.33 -12.42 20.29
N ASP A 247 24.96 -11.28 20.03
CA ASP A 247 25.08 -10.71 18.70
C ASP A 247 26.01 -11.52 17.79
N LYS A 248 27.03 -12.20 18.34
CA LYS A 248 27.89 -13.11 17.53
C LYS A 248 27.10 -14.30 17.04
N SER A 249 26.15 -14.77 17.84
CA SER A 249 25.27 -15.86 17.48
C SER A 249 24.28 -15.48 16.35
N ILE A 250 23.99 -14.19 16.16
CA ILE A 250 23.17 -13.69 15.05
C ILE A 250 23.94 -13.73 13.72
N GLU A 251 25.25 -13.40 13.72
CA GLU A 251 26.09 -13.47 12.51
C GLU A 251 26.21 -14.89 11.96
N ALA A 252 26.32 -15.87 12.87
CA ALA A 252 26.33 -17.28 12.51
C ALA A 252 25.00 -17.68 11.85
N LYS A 253 23.86 -17.26 12.41
CA LYS A 253 22.53 -17.48 11.82
C LYS A 253 22.39 -16.81 10.44
N GLU A 254 22.84 -15.57 10.30
CA GLU A 254 22.86 -14.86 9.02
C GLU A 254 23.66 -15.65 7.97
N SER A 255 24.83 -16.17 8.35
CA SER A 255 25.69 -16.96 7.46
C SER A 255 25.04 -18.28 7.04
N ILE A 256 24.37 -18.98 7.96
CA ILE A 256 23.59 -20.19 7.64
C ILE A 256 22.48 -19.87 6.64
N TRP A 257 21.76 -18.74 6.80
CA TRP A 257 20.73 -18.33 5.84
C TRP A 257 21.31 -17.98 4.46
N LYS A 258 22.47 -17.31 4.41
CA LYS A 258 23.18 -17.04 3.15
C LYS A 258 23.58 -18.33 2.43
N GLU A 259 23.98 -19.36 3.16
CA GLU A 259 24.33 -20.67 2.60
C GLU A 259 23.09 -21.42 2.11
N LYS A 260 22.03 -21.48 2.92
CA LYS A 260 20.76 -22.13 2.56
C LYS A 260 20.14 -21.53 1.29
N LEU A 261 20.18 -20.20 1.17
CA LEU A 261 19.62 -19.47 0.03
C LEU A 261 20.63 -19.23 -1.11
N LEU A 262 21.88 -19.70 -0.94
CA LEU A 262 22.99 -19.47 -1.87
C LEU A 262 23.16 -17.99 -2.27
N SER A 263 22.85 -17.06 -1.36
CA SER A 263 22.76 -15.63 -1.66
C SER A 263 24.12 -14.97 -1.92
N ARG A 264 25.23 -15.63 -1.56
CA ARG A 264 26.59 -15.23 -1.95
C ARG A 264 26.94 -15.63 -3.39
N LYS A 265 26.42 -16.76 -3.86
CA LYS A 265 26.72 -17.32 -5.19
C LYS A 265 25.78 -16.76 -6.25
N PHE A 266 24.50 -16.66 -5.93
CA PHE A 266 23.46 -16.29 -6.88
C PHE A 266 22.73 -14.99 -6.51
N GLY A 267 22.98 -14.44 -5.32
CA GLY A 267 22.31 -13.25 -4.81
C GLY A 267 23.21 -12.01 -4.77
N TYR A 268 22.90 -11.12 -3.84
CA TYR A 268 23.55 -9.81 -3.67
C TYR A 268 24.47 -9.74 -2.44
N ASN A 269 24.65 -10.83 -1.69
CA ASN A 269 25.62 -10.84 -0.60
C ASN A 269 27.04 -10.95 -1.16
N LYS A 270 27.88 -9.95 -0.87
CA LYS A 270 29.30 -9.91 -1.27
C LYS A 270 30.27 -10.00 -0.11
N ASN A 271 29.79 -10.50 1.03
CA ASN A 271 30.52 -10.69 2.28
C ASN A 271 30.41 -12.13 2.76
#